data_AF-K7G5C9-F1
#
_entry.id   AF-K7G5C9-F1
#
_cell.length_a   1.000
_cell.length_b   1.000
_cell.length_c   1.000
_cell.angle_alpha   90.00
_cell.angle_beta   90.00
_cell.angle_gamma   90.00
#
_symmetry.space_group_name_H-M   'P 1'
#
loop_
_entity.id
_entity.type
_entity.pdbx_description
1 polymer ?
#
loop_
_entity_poly.entity_id
_entity_poly.type
_entity_poly.pdbx_seq_one_letter_code
_entity_poly.pdbx_strand_id
1 'polypeptide(L)'
;IPVSSSSPSLSNSPGEPLCSNSYVQMVPPLNSSLFQERKTRTDHCSQTSSSSSFVSDKGSLSSSVLQGFSCGAANFLNSSPFASLAKAMKDKQIRLEDNQLSCMTKRLTGQITPSDFEDYPPEVLFYMGPDKFSDPVNCQKYFHLVGQAHVDLLPRVSSKRRLLLERAKACLGTPTLSFSKENLLMLGNLCCALNGSDIVKSDPSVLTRLQSCRSFTEDQPAAIEQQLENKYGSPSTWTVSTLTDMGLMASTLRSGTLQRIPEDLVPHRERGVQPVKGHMSSRETEKHSRFKRGQVRKRKTPFPELLQIPMYLSQQLPFHKLFDLDACLPDDVLSTNLETLGKLEFQDPLLQVLKLKLDKIFGTPPEDYLPLLGNIARMYTPTEIANWNITAAETLAALLAGTSWQKDLPKVKALVTRHLEANGHQLDGAVLTILAPHICAMEDAQIRALRSEAIRETSRPLNTSLCSQQQKNLLYGQLRAAYEENQNAPDAYYRLLRPVIGGAPATDLIRFASGYPVMDVDTFTALNPEAAKKLSTQNLKDLLGANLPELNNLADDPVVKAWAQAHRQSEVNSLGLHLVAGLPDQPPNGIINIPGGKRIHYNECPPSWGSGSFWVWFPPPGSTLQSS
;
A
#
# COMPACT_ATOMS: atom_id res chain seq x y z
N ILE A 1 0.88 70.82 -13.50
CA ILE A 1 1.60 71.98 -14.08
C ILE A 1 2.87 72.17 -13.23
N PRO A 2 4.08 72.15 -13.78
CA PRO A 2 4.54 71.34 -14.92
C PRO A 2 6.02 70.83 -14.80
N VAL A 3 6.36 69.79 -15.60
CA VAL A 3 7.51 69.71 -16.56
C VAL A 3 8.95 69.57 -15.95
N SER A 4 9.91 68.78 -16.45
CA SER A 4 10.30 68.20 -17.76
C SER A 4 11.41 67.16 -17.51
N SER A 5 11.36 65.92 -18.01
CA SER A 5 11.85 65.41 -19.32
C SER A 5 13.38 65.37 -19.49
N SER A 6 13.94 64.18 -19.74
CA SER A 6 14.65 63.85 -21.01
C SER A 6 15.21 62.41 -21.00
N SER A 7 14.78 61.62 -21.99
CA SER A 7 15.52 60.50 -22.60
C SER A 7 15.95 60.94 -24.00
N PRO A 8 17.01 60.35 -24.58
CA PRO A 8 16.87 59.62 -25.86
C PRO A 8 17.84 58.41 -25.93
N SER A 9 17.45 57.19 -26.34
CA SER A 9 17.18 56.64 -27.69
C SER A 9 18.28 55.68 -28.18
N LEU A 10 17.84 54.44 -28.45
CA LEU A 10 18.34 53.33 -29.27
C LEU A 10 19.36 53.59 -30.39
N SER A 11 20.28 52.61 -30.61
CA SER A 11 20.51 52.00 -31.94
C SER A 11 21.41 50.73 -31.91
N ASN A 12 20.88 49.66 -32.53
CA ASN A 12 21.51 48.68 -33.45
C ASN A 12 22.54 47.62 -32.98
N SER A 13 22.08 46.36 -33.00
CA SER A 13 22.85 45.10 -33.23
C SER A 13 23.44 45.05 -34.66
N PRO A 14 24.41 44.15 -35.00
CA PRO A 14 24.12 42.71 -35.28
C PRO A 14 25.27 41.69 -35.03
N GLY A 15 24.93 40.38 -34.98
CA GLY A 15 25.80 39.29 -35.45
C GLY A 15 26.26 38.21 -34.45
N GLU A 16 25.44 37.17 -34.26
CA GLU A 16 25.77 35.82 -33.71
C GLU A 16 26.80 35.06 -34.60
N PRO A 17 27.60 34.05 -34.11
CA PRO A 17 27.03 32.73 -33.78
C PRO A 17 27.77 31.78 -32.77
N LEU A 18 26.98 30.83 -32.24
CA LEU A 18 27.25 29.39 -31.98
C LEU A 18 28.18 28.89 -30.84
N CYS A 19 27.56 28.03 -30.02
CA CYS A 19 28.01 26.73 -29.47
C CYS A 19 28.83 26.63 -28.15
N SER A 20 28.07 26.35 -27.08
CA SER A 20 28.09 25.11 -26.28
C SER A 20 28.88 24.99 -24.97
N ASN A 21 28.07 24.65 -23.95
CA ASN A 21 28.28 23.79 -22.78
C ASN A 21 29.14 24.29 -21.60
N SER A 22 28.47 24.58 -20.48
CA SER A 22 28.63 23.83 -19.21
C SER A 22 27.44 24.07 -18.27
N TYR A 23 26.69 23.00 -18.01
CA TYR A 23 25.59 22.93 -17.03
C TYR A 23 26.12 23.05 -15.60
N VAL A 24 25.55 23.95 -14.81
CA VAL A 24 25.53 23.91 -13.34
C VAL A 24 24.08 23.65 -12.93
N GLN A 25 23.80 22.47 -12.39
CA GLN A 25 22.50 22.12 -11.82
C GLN A 25 22.31 22.85 -10.49
N MET A 26 21.50 23.90 -10.51
CA MET A 26 20.77 24.38 -9.34
C MET A 26 19.38 23.74 -9.35
N VAL A 27 19.01 23.20 -8.19
CA VAL A 27 17.68 22.68 -7.85
C VAL A 27 16.65 23.80 -7.99
N PRO A 28 15.61 23.69 -8.85
CA PRO A 28 14.55 24.69 -8.87
C PRO A 28 13.47 24.36 -7.83
N PRO A 29 12.89 25.38 -7.17
CA PRO A 29 11.65 25.24 -6.42
C PRO A 29 10.49 24.97 -7.39
N LEU A 30 9.61 24.03 -7.05
CA LEU A 30 8.40 23.75 -7.84
C LEU A 30 7.45 24.96 -7.74
N ASN A 31 7.45 25.73 -8.83
CA ASN A 31 6.73 26.97 -9.00
C ASN A 31 5.23 26.72 -9.24
N SER A 32 4.43 27.64 -8.69
CA SER A 32 2.98 27.85 -8.82
C SER A 32 2.53 28.29 -10.22
N SER A 33 3.25 27.96 -11.29
CA SER A 33 2.99 28.45 -12.64
C SER A 33 2.09 27.55 -13.52
N LEU A 34 1.66 26.38 -13.04
CA LEU A 34 0.76 25.49 -13.80
C LEU A 34 -0.73 25.90 -13.75
N PHE A 35 -1.09 26.95 -13.01
CA PHE A 35 -2.49 27.37 -12.81
C PHE A 35 -2.96 28.55 -13.66
N GLN A 36 -2.10 29.17 -14.50
CA GLN A 36 -2.50 30.33 -15.31
C GLN A 36 -2.66 30.07 -16.82
N GLU A 37 -2.23 28.93 -17.36
CA GLU A 37 -2.41 28.62 -18.80
C GLU A 37 -3.70 27.85 -19.14
N ARG A 38 -4.56 27.53 -18.16
CA ARG A 38 -5.77 26.74 -18.39
C ARG A 38 -7.08 27.55 -18.36
N LYS A 39 -7.03 28.83 -18.74
CA LYS A 39 -8.21 29.72 -18.76
C LYS A 39 -8.75 30.07 -20.16
N THR A 40 -8.18 29.52 -21.24
CA THR A 40 -8.60 29.85 -22.63
C THR A 40 -9.04 28.65 -23.48
N ARG A 41 -9.39 27.50 -22.87
CA ARG A 41 -9.90 26.35 -23.63
C ARG A 41 -11.01 25.58 -22.91
N THR A 42 -11.99 26.32 -22.38
CA THR A 42 -13.10 25.75 -21.60
C THR A 42 -14.48 25.97 -22.23
N ASP A 43 -14.56 26.18 -23.56
CA ASP A 43 -15.84 26.48 -24.21
C ASP A 43 -16.37 25.41 -25.17
N HIS A 44 -15.73 24.25 -25.35
CA HIS A 44 -16.24 23.20 -26.25
C HIS A 44 -16.21 21.80 -25.62
N CYS A 45 -17.02 21.61 -24.58
CA CYS A 45 -17.52 20.27 -24.24
C CYS A 45 -19.01 20.36 -23.94
N SER A 46 -19.76 20.83 -24.94
CA SER A 46 -21.21 20.67 -24.99
C SER A 46 -21.54 19.26 -25.45
N GLN A 47 -22.51 18.66 -24.77
CA GLN A 47 -23.05 17.33 -25.06
C GLN A 47 -23.44 17.20 -26.54
N THR A 48 -22.72 16.37 -27.28
CA THR A 48 -23.23 15.78 -28.54
C THR A 48 -22.79 14.32 -28.64
N SER A 49 -23.77 13.44 -28.40
CA SER A 49 -23.94 12.11 -28.97
C SER A 49 -22.96 11.69 -30.08
N SER A 50 -22.02 10.81 -29.74
CA SER A 50 -21.56 9.68 -30.56
C SER A 50 -20.42 8.95 -29.84
N SER A 51 -20.76 7.88 -29.11
CA SER A 51 -19.81 7.01 -28.40
C SER A 51 -18.81 6.26 -29.29
N SER A 52 -18.84 6.52 -30.60
CA SER A 52 -17.99 5.91 -31.63
C SER A 52 -16.80 6.78 -32.06
N SER A 53 -16.81 8.10 -31.82
CA SER A 53 -15.78 9.02 -32.35
C SER A 53 -14.60 9.26 -31.40
N PHE A 54 -14.74 8.95 -30.10
CA PHE A 54 -13.69 9.19 -29.10
C PHE A 54 -12.55 8.14 -29.11
N VAL A 55 -12.77 6.97 -29.72
CA VAL A 55 -11.83 5.82 -29.65
C VAL A 55 -11.16 5.49 -30.98
N SER A 56 -11.40 6.30 -32.03
CA SER A 56 -10.80 6.06 -33.34
C SER A 56 -9.32 6.45 -33.43
N ASP A 57 -8.76 7.17 -32.46
CA ASP A 57 -7.36 7.59 -32.50
C ASP A 57 -6.54 6.93 -31.39
N LYS A 58 -6.03 5.73 -31.69
CA LYS A 58 -5.25 4.86 -30.79
C LYS A 58 -3.98 5.53 -30.21
N GLY A 59 -3.59 6.71 -30.69
CA GLY A 59 -2.39 7.43 -30.29
C GLY A 59 -2.59 8.69 -29.44
N SER A 60 -3.78 9.33 -29.45
CA SER A 60 -3.90 10.75 -29.05
C SER A 60 -3.94 11.01 -27.54
N LEU A 61 -4.27 10.01 -26.71
CA LEU A 61 -4.35 10.18 -25.25
C LEU A 61 -2.96 10.13 -24.61
N SER A 62 -2.57 11.17 -23.87
CA SER A 62 -1.28 11.19 -23.17
C SER A 62 -1.19 10.12 -22.07
N SER A 63 0.02 9.66 -21.76
CA SER A 63 0.26 8.67 -20.71
C SER A 63 -0.27 9.12 -19.35
N SER A 64 -0.20 10.42 -19.03
CA SER A 64 -0.74 10.99 -17.79
C SER A 64 -2.26 10.89 -17.70
N VAL A 65 -2.98 11.05 -18.82
CA VAL A 65 -4.44 10.87 -18.87
C VAL A 65 -4.80 9.40 -18.68
N LEU A 66 -4.06 8.50 -19.33
CA LEU A 66 -4.28 7.07 -19.20
C LEU A 66 -3.93 6.55 -17.80
N GLN A 67 -2.92 7.09 -17.13
CA GLN A 67 -2.62 6.73 -15.75
C GLN A 67 -3.68 7.22 -14.76
N GLY A 68 -4.34 8.35 -15.05
CA GLY A 68 -5.35 8.95 -14.20
C GLY A 68 -6.77 8.41 -14.37
N PHE A 69 -6.98 7.36 -15.17
CA PHE A 69 -8.33 6.86 -15.43
C PHE A 69 -8.97 6.30 -14.15
N SER A 70 -10.25 6.62 -13.92
CA SER A 70 -11.02 6.00 -12.85
C SER A 70 -11.97 4.97 -13.43
N CYS A 71 -12.28 3.94 -12.63
CA CYS A 71 -13.20 2.91 -13.05
C CYS A 71 -14.64 3.43 -13.23
N GLY A 72 -15.00 4.51 -12.52
CA GLY A 72 -16.25 5.23 -12.78
C GLY A 72 -16.30 5.82 -14.19
N ALA A 73 -15.24 6.52 -14.62
CA ALA A 73 -15.13 7.01 -15.99
C ALA A 73 -15.14 5.88 -17.02
N ALA A 74 -14.51 4.74 -16.70
CA ALA A 74 -14.49 3.57 -17.56
C ALA A 74 -15.91 3.04 -17.84
N ASN A 75 -16.83 3.07 -16.87
CA ASN A 75 -18.19 2.55 -17.04
C ASN A 75 -19.01 3.23 -18.16
N PHE A 76 -18.65 4.46 -18.57
CA PHE A 76 -19.29 5.16 -19.69
C PHE A 76 -18.85 4.68 -21.07
N LEU A 77 -17.75 3.93 -21.14
CA LEU A 77 -17.25 3.37 -22.38
C LEU A 77 -17.91 2.01 -22.63
N ASN A 78 -18.40 1.78 -23.84
CA ASN A 78 -18.83 0.45 -24.25
C ASN A 78 -17.64 -0.54 -24.25
N SER A 79 -17.93 -1.84 -24.22
CA SER A 79 -16.90 -2.88 -24.02
C SER A 79 -15.79 -2.89 -25.08
N SER A 80 -16.13 -2.71 -26.37
CA SER A 80 -15.15 -2.69 -27.46
C SER A 80 -14.23 -1.45 -27.43
N PRO A 81 -14.76 -0.22 -27.26
CA PRO A 81 -13.95 0.96 -27.00
C PRO A 81 -13.02 0.82 -25.79
N PHE A 82 -13.52 0.22 -24.69
CA PHE A 82 -12.71 0.00 -23.49
C PHE A 82 -11.60 -1.03 -23.69
N ALA A 83 -11.87 -2.12 -24.42
CA ALA A 83 -10.84 -3.10 -24.78
C ALA A 83 -9.73 -2.46 -25.62
N SER A 84 -10.08 -1.59 -26.58
CA SER A 84 -9.10 -0.85 -27.38
C SER A 84 -8.24 0.08 -26.54
N LEU A 85 -8.84 0.75 -25.55
CA LEU A 85 -8.13 1.60 -24.60
C LEU A 85 -7.14 0.79 -23.75
N ALA A 86 -7.55 -0.38 -23.25
CA ALA A 86 -6.69 -1.24 -22.45
C ALA A 86 -5.47 -1.75 -23.25
N LYS A 87 -5.66 -2.10 -24.53
CA LYS A 87 -4.54 -2.44 -25.44
C LYS A 87 -3.57 -1.27 -25.61
N ALA A 88 -4.08 -0.05 -25.82
CA ALA A 88 -3.23 1.15 -25.90
C ALA A 88 -2.47 1.46 -24.60
N MET A 89 -3.03 1.14 -23.43
CA MET A 89 -2.35 1.28 -22.14
C MET A 89 -1.16 0.32 -22.00
N LYS A 90 -1.25 -0.88 -22.58
CA LYS A 90 -0.11 -1.81 -22.66
C LYS A 90 1.03 -1.22 -23.48
N ASP A 91 0.73 -0.73 -24.68
CA ASP A 91 1.74 -0.20 -25.61
C ASP A 91 2.51 0.99 -24.99
N LYS A 92 1.84 1.78 -24.16
CA LYS A 92 2.43 2.91 -23.44
C LYS A 92 3.02 2.55 -22.07
N GLN A 93 3.03 1.27 -21.69
CA GLN A 93 3.52 0.76 -20.41
C GLN A 93 2.99 1.55 -19.20
N ILE A 94 1.69 1.84 -19.19
CA ILE A 94 1.06 2.61 -18.12
C ILE A 94 1.09 1.81 -16.83
N ARG A 95 1.61 2.41 -15.75
CA ARG A 95 1.60 1.81 -14.42
C ARG A 95 0.21 1.96 -13.81
N LEU A 96 -0.46 0.83 -13.60
CA LEU A 96 -1.82 0.75 -13.09
C LEU A 96 -1.83 0.40 -11.60
N GLU A 97 -2.76 1.02 -10.86
CA GLU A 97 -3.03 0.74 -9.44
C GLU A 97 -4.00 -0.44 -9.25
N ASP A 98 -4.05 -1.02 -8.05
CA ASP A 98 -4.84 -2.22 -7.74
C ASP A 98 -6.33 -2.06 -8.08
N ASN A 99 -6.91 -0.88 -7.80
CA ASN A 99 -8.31 -0.57 -8.10
C ASN A 99 -8.57 -0.47 -9.62
N GLN A 100 -7.65 0.13 -10.36
CA GLN A 100 -7.69 0.25 -11.82
C GLN A 100 -7.60 -1.14 -12.46
N LEU A 101 -6.71 -1.99 -11.96
CA LEU A 101 -6.52 -3.37 -12.43
C LEU A 101 -7.72 -4.25 -12.12
N SER A 102 -8.24 -4.20 -10.88
CA SER A 102 -9.43 -4.94 -10.47
C SER A 102 -10.62 -4.60 -11.36
N CYS A 103 -10.88 -3.31 -11.56
CA CYS A 103 -11.92 -2.84 -12.47
C CYS A 103 -11.70 -3.29 -13.90
N MET A 104 -10.51 -3.02 -14.45
CA MET A 104 -10.20 -3.29 -15.85
C MET A 104 -10.37 -4.78 -16.14
N THR A 105 -9.86 -5.64 -15.26
CA THR A 105 -10.04 -7.08 -15.33
C THR A 105 -11.51 -7.45 -15.43
N LYS A 106 -12.34 -6.97 -14.48
CA LYS A 106 -13.78 -7.32 -14.44
C LYS A 106 -14.52 -6.92 -15.70
N ARG A 107 -14.19 -5.75 -16.28
CA ARG A 107 -14.80 -5.28 -17.53
C ARG A 107 -14.31 -6.03 -18.76
N LEU A 108 -13.07 -6.53 -18.72
CA LEU A 108 -12.45 -7.26 -19.81
C LEU A 108 -12.64 -8.78 -19.72
N THR A 109 -13.16 -9.32 -18.60
CA THR A 109 -13.38 -10.76 -18.41
C THR A 109 -14.18 -11.39 -19.56
N GLY A 110 -15.16 -10.69 -20.13
CA GLY A 110 -15.92 -11.18 -21.29
C GLY A 110 -15.30 -10.90 -22.67
N GLN A 111 -14.26 -10.07 -22.74
CA GLN A 111 -13.66 -9.57 -23.99
C GLN A 111 -12.33 -10.24 -24.33
N ILE A 112 -11.52 -10.55 -23.32
CA ILE A 112 -10.22 -11.21 -23.51
C ILE A 112 -10.45 -12.67 -23.91
N THR A 113 -9.88 -13.06 -25.04
CA THR A 113 -9.92 -14.42 -25.57
C THR A 113 -8.52 -15.03 -25.61
N PRO A 114 -8.41 -16.37 -25.75
CA PRO A 114 -7.12 -17.02 -25.94
C PRO A 114 -6.36 -16.57 -27.19
N SER A 115 -6.99 -15.88 -28.14
CA SER A 115 -6.31 -15.37 -29.34
C SER A 115 -5.74 -13.95 -29.21
N ASP A 116 -6.16 -13.17 -28.21
CA ASP A 116 -5.82 -11.74 -28.13
C ASP A 116 -5.36 -11.27 -26.74
N PHE A 117 -5.26 -12.18 -25.75
CA PHE A 117 -4.82 -11.85 -24.40
C PHE A 117 -3.40 -11.24 -24.35
N GLU A 118 -2.55 -11.60 -25.32
CA GLU A 118 -1.21 -11.04 -25.50
C GLU A 118 -1.22 -9.55 -25.87
N ASP A 119 -2.37 -8.94 -26.19
CA ASP A 119 -2.47 -7.50 -26.47
C ASP A 119 -2.77 -6.65 -25.23
N TYR A 120 -3.04 -7.28 -24.07
CA TYR A 120 -3.44 -6.58 -22.85
C TYR A 120 -2.29 -6.45 -21.84
N PRO A 121 -2.38 -5.50 -20.89
CA PRO A 121 -1.38 -5.37 -19.83
C PRO A 121 -1.23 -6.68 -19.03
N PRO A 122 0.00 -7.17 -18.78
CA PRO A 122 0.25 -8.40 -18.02
C PRO A 122 -0.43 -8.45 -16.66
N GLU A 123 -0.53 -7.29 -16.00
CA GLU A 123 -1.18 -7.12 -14.70
C GLU A 123 -2.68 -7.44 -14.76
N VAL A 124 -3.37 -7.21 -15.87
CA VAL A 124 -4.79 -7.57 -16.02
C VAL A 124 -4.95 -9.09 -16.08
N LEU A 125 -4.08 -9.76 -16.84
CA LEU A 125 -4.07 -11.23 -16.95
C LEU A 125 -3.83 -11.87 -15.59
N PHE A 126 -2.90 -11.30 -14.83
CA PHE A 126 -2.61 -11.68 -13.46
C PHE A 126 -3.82 -11.59 -12.53
N TYR A 127 -4.70 -10.61 -12.69
CA TYR A 127 -5.95 -10.53 -11.93
C TYR A 127 -7.04 -11.49 -12.45
N MET A 128 -7.08 -11.77 -13.76
CA MET A 128 -8.04 -12.67 -14.39
C MET A 128 -7.83 -14.14 -14.00
N GLY A 129 -6.57 -14.57 -13.92
CA GLY A 129 -6.21 -15.96 -13.64
C GLY A 129 -6.12 -16.84 -14.89
N PRO A 130 -5.52 -18.04 -14.76
CA PRO A 130 -5.11 -18.87 -15.89
C PRO A 130 -6.21 -19.75 -16.48
N ASP A 131 -7.38 -19.83 -15.86
CA ASP A 131 -8.39 -20.87 -16.18
C ASP A 131 -8.80 -20.89 -17.66
N LYS A 132 -8.86 -19.71 -18.30
CA LYS A 132 -9.20 -19.55 -19.73
C LYS A 132 -8.09 -19.95 -20.71
N PHE A 133 -6.86 -20.11 -20.23
CA PHE A 133 -5.65 -20.28 -21.04
C PHE A 133 -4.97 -21.63 -20.75
N SER A 134 -5.78 -22.66 -20.48
CA SER A 134 -5.30 -23.96 -19.99
C SER A 134 -4.69 -24.86 -21.07
N ASP A 135 -4.85 -24.54 -22.36
CA ASP A 135 -4.19 -25.31 -23.43
C ASP A 135 -2.67 -25.12 -23.37
N PRO A 136 -1.86 -26.13 -23.76
CA PRO A 136 -0.41 -26.08 -23.53
C PRO A 136 0.29 -24.85 -24.10
N VAL A 137 -0.14 -24.37 -25.27
CA VAL A 137 0.51 -23.24 -25.95
C VAL A 137 0.15 -21.92 -25.27
N ASN A 138 -1.14 -21.65 -25.05
CA ASN A 138 -1.56 -20.42 -24.40
C ASN A 138 -1.19 -20.40 -22.93
N CYS A 139 -1.09 -21.56 -22.28
CA CYS A 139 -0.64 -21.66 -20.91
C CYS A 139 0.80 -21.14 -20.75
N GLN A 140 1.72 -21.59 -21.62
CA GLN A 140 3.10 -21.11 -21.60
C GLN A 140 3.19 -19.62 -21.89
N LYS A 141 2.49 -19.14 -22.92
CA LYS A 141 2.42 -17.72 -23.26
C LYS A 141 1.83 -16.86 -22.13
N TYR A 142 0.77 -17.34 -21.49
CA TYR A 142 0.14 -16.69 -20.35
C TYR A 142 1.12 -16.54 -19.19
N PHE A 143 1.78 -17.62 -18.77
CA PHE A 143 2.72 -17.54 -17.64
C PHE A 143 3.99 -16.76 -17.99
N HIS A 144 4.43 -16.79 -19.25
CA HIS A 144 5.50 -15.91 -19.71
C HIS A 144 5.15 -14.42 -19.57
N LEU A 145 3.92 -14.03 -19.96
CA LEU A 145 3.44 -12.67 -19.80
C LEU A 145 3.22 -12.30 -18.32
N VAL A 146 2.51 -13.14 -17.56
CA VAL A 146 2.28 -12.89 -16.13
C VAL A 146 3.59 -12.81 -15.34
N GLY A 147 4.61 -13.58 -15.73
CA GLY A 147 5.95 -13.50 -15.17
C GLY A 147 6.62 -12.14 -15.39
N GLN A 148 6.20 -11.35 -16.38
CA GLN A 148 6.71 -9.99 -16.61
C GLN A 148 5.96 -8.94 -15.78
N ALA A 149 4.78 -9.26 -15.25
CA ALA A 149 3.98 -8.33 -14.46
C ALA A 149 4.69 -7.91 -13.18
N HIS A 150 4.32 -6.74 -12.66
CA HIS A 150 4.79 -6.29 -11.34
C HIS A 150 4.17 -7.12 -10.21
N VAL A 151 4.91 -8.14 -9.76
CA VAL A 151 4.46 -9.09 -8.73
C VAL A 151 4.26 -8.45 -7.33
N ASP A 152 4.69 -7.21 -7.13
CA ASP A 152 4.42 -6.41 -5.93
C ASP A 152 2.92 -6.08 -5.75
N LEU A 153 2.10 -6.19 -6.80
CA LEU A 153 0.65 -5.96 -6.76
C LEU A 153 -0.12 -7.07 -6.02
N LEU A 154 0.47 -8.26 -5.83
CA LEU A 154 -0.12 -9.27 -4.94
C LEU A 154 0.67 -9.38 -3.65
N PRO A 155 -0.02 -9.30 -2.48
CA PRO A 155 0.59 -9.65 -1.21
C PRO A 155 1.27 -11.02 -1.31
N ARG A 156 2.48 -11.14 -0.77
CA ARG A 156 3.30 -12.37 -0.89
C ARG A 156 2.60 -13.62 -0.37
N VAL A 157 1.87 -13.47 0.73
CA VAL A 157 1.09 -14.54 1.38
C VAL A 157 -0.31 -14.72 0.80
N SER A 158 -0.68 -13.95 -0.23
CA SER A 158 -2.02 -14.05 -0.82
C SER A 158 -2.27 -15.44 -1.41
N SER A 159 -3.49 -15.93 -1.20
CA SER A 159 -3.98 -17.16 -1.82
C SER A 159 -3.86 -17.14 -3.34
N LYS A 160 -4.06 -15.96 -3.95
CA LYS A 160 -3.96 -15.74 -5.39
C LYS A 160 -2.55 -15.95 -5.93
N ARG A 161 -1.52 -15.41 -5.28
CA ARG A 161 -0.12 -15.60 -5.69
C ARG A 161 0.32 -17.06 -5.59
N ARG A 162 -0.10 -17.75 -4.53
CA ARG A 162 0.14 -19.19 -4.36
C ARG A 162 -0.55 -20.00 -5.46
N LEU A 163 -1.83 -19.71 -5.73
CA LEU A 163 -2.61 -20.37 -6.76
C LEU A 163 -1.96 -20.18 -8.14
N LEU A 164 -1.52 -18.97 -8.47
CA LEU A 164 -0.83 -18.70 -9.74
C LEU A 164 0.46 -19.50 -9.88
N LEU A 165 1.26 -19.59 -8.82
CA LEU A 165 2.48 -20.40 -8.85
C LEU A 165 2.17 -21.89 -9.03
N GLU A 166 1.18 -22.42 -8.32
CA GLU A 166 0.76 -23.83 -8.45
C GLU A 166 0.26 -24.14 -9.87
N ARG A 167 -0.52 -23.23 -10.47
CA ARG A 167 -0.97 -23.38 -11.87
C ARG A 167 0.19 -23.22 -12.87
N ALA A 168 1.18 -22.37 -12.58
CA ALA A 168 2.38 -22.26 -13.41
C ALA A 168 3.20 -23.56 -13.38
N LYS A 169 3.37 -24.18 -12.21
CA LYS A 169 4.04 -25.48 -12.06
C LYS A 169 3.32 -26.58 -12.85
N ALA A 170 1.99 -26.60 -12.78
CA ALA A 170 1.18 -27.53 -13.56
C ALA A 170 1.35 -27.30 -15.07
N CYS A 171 1.38 -26.04 -15.51
CA CYS A 171 1.61 -25.64 -16.90
C CYS A 171 2.94 -26.14 -17.47
N LEU A 172 4.00 -26.02 -16.66
CA LEU A 172 5.35 -26.43 -17.01
C LEU A 172 5.54 -27.96 -16.99
N GLY A 173 4.53 -28.72 -16.57
CA GLY A 173 4.65 -30.17 -16.39
C GLY A 173 5.62 -30.54 -15.27
N THR A 174 5.83 -29.66 -14.29
CA THR A 174 6.75 -29.86 -13.16
C THR A 174 6.00 -29.96 -11.83
N PRO A 175 5.28 -31.07 -11.55
CA PRO A 175 4.66 -31.23 -10.24
C PRO A 175 5.69 -31.45 -9.11
N THR A 176 6.93 -31.86 -9.41
CA THR A 176 7.94 -32.24 -8.40
C THR A 176 9.42 -31.98 -8.75
N LEU A 177 9.74 -31.29 -9.85
CA LEU A 177 11.10 -31.24 -10.43
C LEU A 177 11.74 -29.84 -10.51
N SER A 178 13.08 -29.87 -10.54
CA SER A 178 14.02 -28.76 -10.73
C SER A 178 13.62 -27.82 -11.87
N PHE A 179 13.50 -26.53 -11.59
CA PHE A 179 13.25 -25.54 -12.62
C PHE A 179 14.50 -25.36 -13.49
N SER A 180 14.39 -25.69 -14.78
CA SER A 180 15.44 -25.36 -15.75
C SER A 180 15.55 -23.85 -15.94
N LYS A 181 16.63 -23.41 -16.57
CA LYS A 181 16.82 -22.02 -16.95
C LYS A 181 15.63 -21.48 -17.77
N GLU A 182 15.10 -22.27 -18.70
CA GLU A 182 13.94 -21.90 -19.55
C GLU A 182 12.67 -21.74 -18.72
N ASN A 183 12.44 -22.64 -17.75
CA ASN A 183 11.31 -22.54 -16.83
C ASN A 183 11.38 -21.25 -16.00
N LEU A 184 12.57 -20.91 -15.49
CA LEU A 184 12.82 -19.68 -14.72
C LEU A 184 12.70 -18.42 -15.59
N LEU A 185 12.99 -18.51 -16.89
CA LEU A 185 12.73 -17.43 -17.83
C LEU A 185 11.23 -17.18 -18.00
N MET A 186 10.42 -18.25 -18.08
CA MET A 186 8.96 -18.14 -18.19
C MET A 186 8.31 -17.65 -16.91
N LEU A 187 8.74 -18.10 -15.73
CA LEU A 187 8.20 -17.64 -14.45
C LEU A 187 8.52 -16.17 -14.17
N GLY A 188 9.67 -15.67 -14.63
CA GLY A 188 10.06 -14.27 -14.46
C GLY A 188 10.00 -13.82 -12.98
N ASN A 189 9.21 -12.79 -12.70
CA ASN A 189 9.00 -12.23 -11.36
C ASN A 189 8.21 -13.17 -10.43
N LEU A 190 7.48 -14.17 -10.96
CA LEU A 190 6.83 -15.19 -10.11
C LEU A 190 7.86 -16.03 -9.36
N CYS A 191 9.14 -16.05 -9.78
CA CYS A 191 10.23 -16.67 -9.05
C CYS A 191 10.35 -16.13 -7.61
N CYS A 192 9.96 -14.88 -7.34
CA CYS A 192 9.92 -14.32 -5.99
C CYS A 192 8.91 -15.02 -5.05
N ALA A 193 8.03 -15.87 -5.60
CA ALA A 193 7.04 -16.66 -4.85
C ALA A 193 7.48 -18.11 -4.59
N LEU A 194 8.60 -18.57 -5.15
CA LEU A 194 9.12 -19.94 -4.97
C LEU A 194 9.48 -20.16 -3.50
N ASN A 195 9.11 -21.31 -2.94
CA ASN A 195 9.53 -21.66 -1.57
C ASN A 195 11.00 -22.13 -1.56
N GLY A 196 11.56 -22.33 -0.37
CA GLY A 196 12.95 -22.76 -0.22
C GLY A 196 13.25 -24.09 -0.95
N SER A 197 12.33 -25.05 -0.91
CA SER A 197 12.48 -26.35 -1.59
C SER A 197 12.56 -26.22 -3.12
N ASP A 198 11.71 -25.36 -3.68
CA ASP A 198 11.69 -25.04 -5.11
C ASP A 198 13.00 -24.35 -5.54
N ILE A 199 13.49 -23.39 -4.74
CA ILE A 199 14.74 -22.67 -5.02
C ILE A 199 15.95 -23.61 -4.99
N VAL A 200 16.08 -24.47 -3.97
CA VAL A 200 17.21 -25.42 -3.87
C VAL A 200 17.27 -26.37 -5.07
N LYS A 201 16.11 -26.78 -5.59
CA LYS A 201 16.04 -27.68 -6.75
C LYS A 201 16.21 -26.94 -8.08
N SER A 202 16.18 -25.61 -8.11
CA SER A 202 16.25 -24.84 -9.36
C SER A 202 17.68 -24.77 -9.92
N ASP A 203 17.78 -24.49 -11.22
CA ASP A 203 19.04 -24.08 -11.85
C ASP A 203 19.62 -22.81 -11.17
N PRO A 204 20.96 -22.67 -11.03
CA PRO A 204 21.57 -21.51 -10.38
C PRO A 204 21.21 -20.14 -10.99
N SER A 205 20.69 -20.11 -12.22
CA SER A 205 20.13 -18.89 -12.82
C SER A 205 18.91 -18.33 -12.07
N VAL A 206 18.32 -19.08 -11.13
CA VAL A 206 17.27 -18.60 -10.22
C VAL A 206 17.74 -17.37 -9.42
N LEU A 207 19.02 -17.32 -9.05
CA LEU A 207 19.63 -16.22 -8.33
C LEU A 207 19.48 -14.89 -9.08
N THR A 208 19.62 -14.89 -10.41
CA THR A 208 19.45 -13.70 -11.24
C THR A 208 18.01 -13.19 -11.21
N ARG A 209 17.02 -14.09 -11.14
CA ARG A 209 15.61 -13.71 -10.99
C ARG A 209 15.33 -13.17 -9.59
N LEU A 210 15.93 -13.78 -8.56
CA LEU A 210 15.74 -13.39 -7.17
C LEU A 210 16.35 -12.02 -6.82
N GLN A 211 17.36 -11.54 -7.57
CA GLN A 211 17.92 -10.19 -7.42
C GLN A 211 16.88 -9.08 -7.57
N SER A 212 15.84 -9.30 -8.38
CA SER A 212 14.77 -8.30 -8.61
C SER A 212 13.69 -8.34 -7.51
N CYS A 213 13.77 -9.28 -6.56
CA CYS A 213 12.81 -9.40 -5.47
C CYS A 213 13.14 -8.40 -4.35
N ARG A 214 12.14 -7.66 -3.86
CA ARG A 214 12.35 -6.66 -2.78
C ARG A 214 12.68 -7.23 -1.40
N SER A 215 12.39 -8.51 -1.17
CA SER A 215 12.52 -9.20 0.13
C SER A 215 12.39 -10.72 -0.04
N PHE A 216 12.60 -11.48 1.03
CA PHE A 216 12.55 -12.95 1.05
C PHE A 216 11.68 -13.47 2.21
N THR A 217 11.03 -14.64 2.06
CA THR A 217 10.28 -15.33 3.13
C THR A 217 11.22 -16.08 4.07
N GLU A 218 10.77 -16.54 5.24
CA GLU A 218 11.65 -17.16 6.26
C GLU A 218 12.45 -18.37 5.76
N ASP A 219 11.91 -19.14 4.81
CA ASP A 219 12.50 -20.34 4.24
C ASP A 219 13.43 -20.08 3.03
N GLN A 220 13.30 -18.92 2.38
CA GLN A 220 14.07 -18.56 1.18
C GLN A 220 15.56 -18.28 1.45
N PRO A 221 15.98 -17.56 2.50
CA PRO A 221 17.39 -17.23 2.76
C PRO A 221 18.33 -18.42 2.77
N ALA A 222 17.94 -19.51 3.45
CA ALA A 222 18.75 -20.73 3.52
C ALA A 222 18.91 -21.40 2.14
N ALA A 223 17.85 -21.38 1.33
CA ALA A 223 17.86 -21.92 -0.02
C ALA A 223 18.70 -21.05 -0.99
N ILE A 224 18.62 -19.73 -0.86
CA ILE A 224 19.41 -18.77 -1.62
C ILE A 224 20.89 -18.94 -1.30
N GLU A 225 21.24 -19.02 -0.02
CA GLU A 225 22.60 -19.26 0.42
C GLU A 225 23.17 -20.55 -0.16
N GLN A 226 22.40 -21.64 -0.16
CA GLN A 226 22.80 -22.89 -0.79
C GLN A 226 23.04 -22.72 -2.31
N GLN A 227 22.17 -21.99 -3.01
CA GLN A 227 22.36 -21.71 -4.43
C GLN A 227 23.59 -20.81 -4.70
N LEU A 228 23.91 -19.89 -3.80
CA LEU A 228 25.11 -19.06 -3.87
C LEU A 228 26.37 -19.92 -3.73
N GLU A 229 26.42 -20.84 -2.76
CA GLU A 229 27.52 -21.80 -2.62
C GLU A 229 27.63 -22.72 -3.83
N ASN A 230 26.51 -23.19 -4.39
CA ASN A 230 26.52 -24.01 -5.61
C ASN A 230 27.10 -23.26 -6.82
N LYS A 231 26.80 -21.96 -6.95
CA LYS A 231 27.24 -21.13 -8.09
C LYS A 231 28.69 -20.65 -7.95
N TYR A 232 29.08 -20.21 -6.76
CA TYR A 232 30.36 -19.53 -6.51
C TYR A 232 31.38 -20.38 -5.76
N GLY A 233 31.03 -21.60 -5.38
CA GLY A 233 31.87 -22.48 -4.57
C GLY A 233 31.90 -22.06 -3.10
N SER A 234 32.91 -22.55 -2.38
CA SER A 234 33.01 -22.37 -0.93
C SER A 234 33.09 -20.89 -0.53
N PRO A 235 32.45 -20.48 0.59
CA PRO A 235 32.53 -19.10 1.08
C PRO A 235 33.95 -18.59 1.33
N SER A 236 34.89 -19.49 1.62
CA SER A 236 36.31 -19.16 1.82
C SER A 236 37.05 -18.77 0.53
N THR A 237 36.46 -19.05 -0.63
CA THR A 237 37.02 -18.69 -1.95
C THR A 237 36.32 -17.49 -2.59
N TRP A 238 35.35 -16.88 -1.91
CA TRP A 238 34.63 -15.72 -2.43
C TRP A 238 35.51 -14.47 -2.49
N THR A 239 35.27 -13.65 -3.51
CA THR A 239 36.03 -12.42 -3.78
C THR A 239 35.12 -11.19 -3.71
N VAL A 240 35.70 -9.98 -3.79
CA VAL A 240 34.92 -8.73 -3.89
C VAL A 240 33.95 -8.77 -5.07
N SER A 241 34.35 -9.31 -6.23
CA SER A 241 33.45 -9.43 -7.39
C SER A 241 32.33 -10.42 -7.11
N THR A 242 32.59 -11.53 -6.41
CA THR A 242 31.56 -12.47 -5.98
C THR A 242 30.51 -11.77 -5.11
N LEU A 243 30.92 -11.04 -4.07
CA LEU A 243 30.02 -10.32 -3.19
C LEU A 243 29.27 -9.19 -3.91
N THR A 244 29.91 -8.55 -4.89
CA THR A 244 29.29 -7.52 -5.73
C THR A 244 28.20 -8.13 -6.61
N ASP A 245 28.46 -9.29 -7.21
CA ASP A 245 27.49 -10.03 -8.03
C ASP A 245 26.32 -10.57 -7.21
N MET A 246 26.52 -10.89 -5.92
CA MET A 246 25.44 -11.28 -5.01
C MET A 246 24.44 -10.14 -4.76
N GLY A 247 24.92 -8.89 -4.75
CA GLY A 247 24.11 -7.70 -4.49
C GLY A 247 23.35 -7.81 -3.17
N LEU A 248 22.05 -7.50 -3.19
CA LEU A 248 21.17 -7.55 -2.02
C LEU A 248 20.99 -8.96 -1.43
N MET A 249 21.31 -10.03 -2.18
CA MET A 249 21.24 -11.39 -1.63
C MET A 249 22.36 -11.67 -0.64
N ALA A 250 23.41 -10.86 -0.58
CA ALA A 250 24.41 -10.96 0.48
C ALA A 250 23.79 -10.78 1.88
N SER A 251 22.66 -10.07 1.99
CA SER A 251 21.93 -9.91 3.26
C SER A 251 21.24 -11.20 3.74
N THR A 252 21.16 -12.25 2.91
CA THR A 252 20.53 -13.53 3.27
C THR A 252 21.51 -14.54 3.86
N LEU A 253 22.81 -14.22 3.89
CA LEU A 253 23.86 -15.11 4.37
C LEU A 253 23.77 -15.31 5.89
N ARG A 254 23.82 -16.56 6.34
CA ARG A 254 23.78 -16.90 7.76
C ARG A 254 25.15 -16.70 8.41
N SER A 255 25.15 -16.56 9.74
CA SER A 255 26.38 -16.30 10.52
C SER A 255 27.50 -17.31 10.25
N GLY A 256 27.19 -18.61 10.12
CA GLY A 256 28.19 -19.64 9.86
C GLY A 256 28.86 -19.54 8.48
N THR A 257 28.19 -18.93 7.51
CA THR A 257 28.75 -18.68 6.17
C THR A 257 29.53 -17.40 6.14
N LEU A 258 29.02 -16.34 6.78
CA LEU A 258 29.73 -15.07 6.93
C LEU A 258 31.09 -15.23 7.64
N GLN A 259 31.20 -16.14 8.61
CA GLN A 259 32.46 -16.45 9.30
C GLN A 259 33.48 -17.20 8.43
N ARG A 260 33.05 -17.82 7.33
CA ARG A 260 33.93 -18.53 6.39
C ARG A 260 34.44 -17.62 5.28
N ILE A 261 33.91 -16.40 5.15
CA ILE A 261 34.38 -15.41 4.17
C ILE A 261 35.72 -14.82 4.67
N PRO A 262 36.73 -14.63 3.79
CA PRO A 262 38.00 -14.03 4.16
C PRO A 262 37.88 -12.68 4.90
N GLU A 263 38.68 -12.49 5.96
CA GLU A 263 38.60 -11.30 6.85
C GLU A 263 38.92 -9.98 6.14
N ASP A 264 39.69 -10.00 5.05
CA ASP A 264 40.01 -8.83 4.22
C ASP A 264 38.78 -8.28 3.47
N LEU A 265 37.68 -9.04 3.41
CA LEU A 265 36.43 -8.66 2.75
C LEU A 265 35.35 -8.12 3.70
N VAL A 266 35.65 -7.99 5.00
CA VAL A 266 34.72 -7.49 6.05
C VAL A 266 34.13 -6.10 5.73
N PRO A 267 34.84 -5.12 5.14
CA PRO A 267 34.25 -3.82 4.77
C PRO A 267 33.20 -3.90 3.64
N HIS A 268 33.12 -5.02 2.92
CA HIS A 268 32.13 -5.27 1.86
C HIS A 268 30.97 -6.12 2.36
N ARG A 269 31.17 -6.90 3.43
CA ARG A 269 30.11 -7.61 4.18
C ARG A 269 29.01 -6.67 4.68
N GLU A 270 29.39 -5.49 5.14
CA GLU A 270 28.46 -4.51 5.74
C GLU A 270 27.75 -3.61 4.70
N ARG A 271 28.31 -3.48 3.49
CA ARG A 271 27.77 -2.63 2.41
C ARG A 271 26.65 -3.30 1.61
N GLY A 272 26.60 -4.64 1.56
CA GLY A 272 25.50 -5.39 0.94
C GLY A 272 24.17 -5.32 1.71
N VAL A 273 24.15 -4.63 2.86
CA VAL A 273 23.00 -4.53 3.79
C VAL A 273 22.27 -3.18 3.67
N GLN A 274 22.69 -2.27 2.77
CA GLN A 274 21.96 -1.01 2.58
C GLN A 274 20.84 -1.15 1.53
N PRO A 275 19.58 -0.79 1.84
CA PRO A 275 18.60 -0.54 0.80
C PRO A 275 19.08 0.67 -0.02
N VAL A 276 19.04 0.52 -1.35
CA VAL A 276 19.34 1.58 -2.31
C VAL A 276 18.49 2.82 -1.98
N LYS A 277 19.06 3.80 -1.28
CA LYS A 277 18.62 5.19 -1.39
C LYS A 277 19.19 5.72 -2.69
N GLY A 278 18.31 6.28 -3.52
CA GLY A 278 18.66 6.84 -4.82
C GLY A 278 19.87 7.76 -4.74
N HIS A 279 20.72 7.66 -5.77
CA HIS A 279 21.91 8.47 -5.97
C HIS A 279 21.66 9.95 -5.69
N MET A 280 22.29 10.49 -4.65
CA MET A 280 22.78 11.87 -4.67
C MET A 280 24.30 11.82 -4.51
N SER A 281 24.98 12.22 -5.58
CA SER A 281 26.43 12.44 -5.60
C SER A 281 26.77 13.60 -4.67
N SER A 282 27.75 13.42 -3.79
CA SER A 282 28.59 14.54 -3.38
C SER A 282 30.03 14.07 -3.22
N ARG A 283 30.90 14.70 -3.99
CA ARG A 283 32.34 14.49 -4.06
C ARG A 283 33.01 15.15 -2.85
N GLU A 284 33.97 14.43 -2.29
CA GLU A 284 35.24 14.85 -1.70
C GLU A 284 35.38 16.29 -1.17
N THR A 285 35.81 16.41 0.08
CA THR A 285 37.06 17.12 0.39
C THR A 285 37.63 16.65 1.74
N GLU A 286 38.64 15.80 1.67
CA GLU A 286 39.64 15.67 2.73
C GLU A 286 40.40 16.99 2.85
N LYS A 287 40.41 17.60 4.04
CA LYS A 287 41.46 18.54 4.42
C LYS A 287 41.98 18.22 5.81
N HIS A 288 43.26 17.88 5.79
CA HIS A 288 44.16 17.66 6.91
C HIS A 288 44.16 18.82 7.92
N SER A 289 44.13 18.50 9.21
CA SER A 289 44.83 19.29 10.22
C SER A 289 45.66 18.38 11.12
N ARG A 290 46.98 18.45 10.92
CA ARG A 290 47.99 17.92 11.85
C ARG A 290 47.90 18.74 13.14
N PHE A 291 47.78 18.08 14.29
CA PHE A 291 48.25 18.66 15.54
C PHE A 291 49.16 17.67 16.28
N LYS A 292 50.31 18.20 16.70
CA LYS A 292 51.46 17.46 17.20
C LYS A 292 51.19 16.85 18.58
N ARG A 293 51.72 15.65 18.76
CA ARG A 293 51.85 14.90 20.02
C ARG A 293 52.52 15.75 21.11
N GLY A 294 51.83 15.95 22.22
CA GLY A 294 52.44 16.20 23.53
C GLY A 294 52.38 14.91 24.35
N GLN A 295 53.53 14.32 24.63
CA GLN A 295 53.65 13.13 25.49
C GLN A 295 53.34 13.49 26.94
N VAL A 296 52.29 12.90 27.51
CA VAL A 296 52.21 12.65 28.96
C VAL A 296 52.08 11.14 29.14
N ARG A 297 53.17 10.51 29.57
CA ARG A 297 53.22 9.12 30.00
C ARG A 297 52.77 9.03 31.46
N LYS A 298 51.75 8.21 31.72
CA LYS A 298 51.37 7.42 32.94
C LYS A 298 49.84 7.35 32.93
N ARG A 299 49.14 6.21 32.94
CA ARG A 299 49.36 4.83 33.41
C ARG A 299 48.62 3.90 32.42
N LYS A 300 49.12 2.67 32.22
CA LYS A 300 48.47 1.65 31.41
C LYS A 300 47.12 1.24 32.03
N THR A 301 46.02 1.65 31.41
CA THR A 301 44.81 0.84 31.26
C THR A 301 44.68 0.53 29.78
N PRO A 302 44.69 -0.74 29.34
CA PRO A 302 44.42 -1.05 27.95
C PRO A 302 42.91 -0.96 27.74
N PHE A 303 42.46 0.09 27.09
CA PHE A 303 41.16 0.14 26.42
C PHE A 303 41.35 0.97 25.15
N PRO A 304 41.41 0.30 23.99
CA PRO A 304 40.41 0.55 22.98
C PRO A 304 40.12 -0.73 22.16
N GLU A 305 39.26 -1.62 22.63
CA GLU A 305 38.84 -2.77 21.82
C GLU A 305 37.44 -3.32 22.14
N LEU A 306 36.64 -2.61 22.95
CA LEU A 306 35.26 -2.98 23.24
C LEU A 306 34.31 -1.87 22.78
N LEU A 307 34.21 -1.76 21.46
CA LEU A 307 33.00 -1.32 20.75
C LEU A 307 33.02 -1.84 19.31
N GLN A 308 33.51 -3.06 19.11
CA GLN A 308 32.87 -3.96 18.14
C GLN A 308 31.90 -4.78 18.97
N ILE A 309 30.69 -4.25 19.25
CA ILE A 309 29.60 -5.10 19.69
C ILE A 309 29.18 -5.84 18.43
N PRO A 310 29.55 -7.10 18.24
CA PRO A 310 29.22 -7.78 17.01
C PRO A 310 27.72 -8.05 17.07
N MET A 311 27.05 -7.88 15.94
CA MET A 311 25.61 -8.04 15.75
C MET A 311 25.07 -9.42 16.22
N TYR A 312 25.93 -10.36 16.64
CA TYR A 312 25.55 -11.64 17.25
C TYR A 312 25.06 -11.54 18.71
N LEU A 313 25.34 -10.46 19.44
CA LEU A 313 24.92 -10.32 20.84
C LEU A 313 23.41 -10.09 21.03
N SER A 314 22.67 -9.81 19.96
CA SER A 314 21.23 -9.51 20.03
C SER A 314 20.34 -10.73 20.24
N GLN A 315 20.80 -11.96 19.94
CA GLN A 315 19.88 -13.09 19.89
C GLN A 315 19.86 -14.00 21.13
N GLN A 316 20.93 -14.15 21.91
CA GLN A 316 20.89 -14.99 23.12
C GLN A 316 21.91 -14.53 24.17
N LEU A 317 21.57 -13.50 24.95
CA LEU A 317 22.24 -13.28 26.23
C LEU A 317 21.49 -14.10 27.29
N PRO A 318 22.13 -15.10 27.93
CA PRO A 318 21.51 -15.82 29.03
C PRO A 318 21.14 -14.85 30.17
N PHE A 319 19.95 -15.01 30.75
CA PHE A 319 19.36 -14.15 31.80
C PHE A 319 20.30 -13.84 32.99
N HIS A 320 21.31 -14.67 33.23
CA HIS A 320 22.30 -14.52 34.30
C HIS A 320 23.36 -13.42 34.04
N LYS A 321 23.39 -12.78 32.86
CA LYS A 321 24.33 -11.67 32.54
C LYS A 321 23.69 -10.27 32.51
N LEU A 322 22.41 -10.11 32.87
CA LEU A 322 21.75 -8.80 32.94
C LEU A 322 22.35 -7.91 34.04
N PHE A 323 22.80 -8.51 35.16
CA PHE A 323 23.53 -7.82 36.23
C PHE A 323 24.94 -7.37 35.81
N ASP A 324 25.58 -8.09 34.88
CA ASP A 324 26.92 -7.72 34.39
C ASP A 324 26.87 -6.51 33.45
N LEU A 325 25.82 -6.33 32.66
CA LEU A 325 25.76 -5.19 31.73
C LEU A 325 25.64 -3.85 32.46
N ASP A 326 24.83 -3.77 33.53
CA ASP A 326 24.71 -2.56 34.34
C ASP A 326 26.05 -2.18 35.01
N ALA A 327 26.79 -3.18 35.49
CA ALA A 327 28.10 -2.98 36.09
C ALA A 327 29.22 -2.69 35.06
N CYS A 328 29.11 -3.21 33.84
CA CYS A 328 30.15 -3.13 32.81
C CYS A 328 29.96 -2.02 31.78
N LEU A 329 28.81 -1.35 31.74
CA LEU A 329 28.55 -0.25 30.79
C LEU A 329 28.64 1.11 31.50
N PRO A 330 29.73 1.88 31.36
CA PRO A 330 29.85 3.20 31.94
C PRO A 330 28.76 4.17 31.41
N ASP A 331 28.34 5.09 32.27
CA ASP A 331 27.25 6.05 31.99
C ASP A 331 27.60 7.03 30.84
N ASP A 332 28.88 7.43 30.75
CA ASP A 332 29.42 8.26 29.68
C ASP A 332 29.47 7.51 28.34
N VAL A 333 29.77 6.22 28.37
CA VAL A 333 29.79 5.37 27.16
C VAL A 333 28.37 5.18 26.63
N LEU A 334 27.40 4.92 27.51
CA LEU A 334 25.99 4.79 27.13
C LEU A 334 25.46 6.08 26.50
N SER A 335 25.67 7.23 27.15
CA SER A 335 25.18 8.52 26.66
C SER A 335 25.83 8.94 25.34
N THR A 336 27.14 8.69 25.17
CA THR A 336 27.87 9.06 23.94
C THR A 336 27.51 8.16 22.75
N ASN A 337 27.13 6.90 22.99
CA ASN A 337 26.82 5.92 21.95
C ASN A 337 25.32 5.59 21.86
N LEU A 338 24.46 6.44 22.42
CA LEU A 338 23.03 6.18 22.56
C LEU A 338 22.35 5.89 21.22
N GLU A 339 22.68 6.65 20.17
CA GLU A 339 22.10 6.46 18.84
C GLU A 339 22.40 5.06 18.27
N THR A 340 23.64 4.59 18.44
CA THR A 340 24.07 3.27 17.98
C THR A 340 23.37 2.18 18.78
N LEU A 341 23.33 2.30 20.10
CA LEU A 341 22.70 1.32 20.98
C LEU A 341 21.18 1.28 20.81
N GLY A 342 20.55 2.44 20.59
CA GLY A 342 19.13 2.57 20.33
C GLY A 342 18.69 1.88 19.04
N LYS A 343 19.55 1.81 18.01
CA LYS A 343 19.26 1.11 16.76
C LYS A 343 19.29 -0.42 16.87
N LEU A 344 19.87 -0.97 17.95
CA LEU A 344 20.00 -2.41 18.12
C LEU A 344 18.67 -3.04 18.57
N GLU A 345 18.30 -4.15 17.95
CA GLU A 345 17.08 -4.92 18.28
C GLU A 345 17.34 -5.87 19.47
N PHE A 346 17.61 -5.29 20.64
CA PHE A 346 17.76 -6.08 21.85
C PHE A 346 16.42 -6.62 22.38
N GLN A 347 16.48 -7.72 23.13
CA GLN A 347 15.33 -8.23 23.88
C GLN A 347 14.94 -7.25 24.99
N ASP A 348 13.64 -7.21 25.31
CA ASP A 348 13.03 -6.27 26.25
C ASP A 348 13.73 -6.20 27.63
N PRO A 349 14.17 -7.30 28.27
CA PRO A 349 14.91 -7.22 29.53
C PRO A 349 16.20 -6.41 29.45
N LEU A 350 16.91 -6.47 28.31
CA LEU A 350 18.14 -5.71 28.11
C LEU A 350 17.85 -4.22 27.85
N LEU A 351 16.82 -3.95 27.05
CA LEU A 351 16.34 -2.58 26.83
C LEU A 351 15.91 -1.95 28.15
N GLN A 352 15.29 -2.73 29.06
CA GLN A 352 14.88 -2.26 30.37
C GLN A 352 16.08 -1.84 31.23
N VAL A 353 17.19 -2.58 31.19
CA VAL A 353 18.44 -2.20 31.88
C VAL A 353 18.99 -0.90 31.31
N LEU A 354 19.06 -0.76 29.98
CA LEU A 354 19.52 0.48 29.33
C LEU A 354 18.63 1.67 29.70
N LYS A 355 17.31 1.48 29.71
CA LYS A 355 16.34 2.50 30.14
C LYS A 355 16.56 2.93 31.59
N LEU A 356 16.70 1.99 32.53
CA LEU A 356 16.93 2.30 33.95
C LEU A 356 18.23 3.08 34.17
N LYS A 357 19.29 2.77 33.40
CA LYS A 357 20.53 3.54 33.43
C LYS A 357 20.33 4.97 32.90
N LEU A 358 19.60 5.15 31.80
CA LEU A 358 19.27 6.48 31.29
C LEU A 358 18.46 7.30 32.30
N ASP A 359 17.51 6.68 33.01
CA ASP A 359 16.77 7.35 34.08
C ASP A 359 17.70 7.77 35.23
N LYS A 360 18.71 6.98 35.56
CA LYS A 360 19.70 7.34 36.58
C LYS A 360 20.57 8.53 36.14
N ILE A 361 20.89 8.62 34.86
CA ILE A 361 21.75 9.68 34.30
C ILE A 361 20.98 11.00 34.17
N PHE A 362 19.76 10.94 33.61
CA PHE A 362 19.01 12.13 33.22
C PHE A 362 17.79 12.42 34.10
N GLY A 363 17.28 11.42 34.82
CA GLY A 363 15.93 11.43 35.36
C GLY A 363 14.91 11.36 34.22
N THR A 364 14.64 12.50 33.60
CA THR A 364 13.86 12.60 32.36
C THR A 364 14.82 12.94 31.21
N PRO A 365 14.89 12.15 30.13
CA PRO A 365 15.77 12.44 29.01
C PRO A 365 15.53 13.84 28.41
N PRO A 366 16.57 14.66 28.19
CA PRO A 366 16.45 15.92 27.48
C PRO A 366 16.02 15.70 26.02
N GLU A 367 15.39 16.71 25.41
CA GLU A 367 14.83 16.59 24.06
C GLU A 367 15.85 16.10 23.02
N ASP A 368 17.08 16.63 23.04
CA ASP A 368 18.16 16.27 22.10
C ASP A 368 18.54 14.78 22.15
N TYR A 369 18.25 14.09 23.27
CA TYR A 369 18.54 12.66 23.44
C TYR A 369 17.36 11.77 23.05
N LEU A 370 16.13 12.32 22.95
CA LEU A 370 14.93 11.55 22.61
C LEU A 370 15.01 10.89 21.22
N PRO A 371 15.44 11.59 20.14
CA PRO A 371 15.61 10.97 18.82
C PRO A 371 16.60 9.79 18.81
N LEU A 372 17.52 9.76 19.78
CA LEU A 372 18.60 8.78 19.85
C LEU A 372 18.19 7.49 20.56
N LEU A 373 17.06 7.49 21.28
CA LEU A 373 16.62 6.35 22.09
C LEU A 373 16.36 5.08 21.26
N GLY A 374 15.90 5.22 20.02
CA GLY A 374 15.53 4.09 19.16
C GLY A 374 14.66 3.06 19.89
N ASN A 375 15.03 1.78 19.80
CA ASN A 375 14.33 0.66 20.44
C ASN A 375 14.25 0.76 21.97
N ILE A 376 15.12 1.53 22.64
CA ILE A 376 15.04 1.73 24.10
C ILE A 376 13.76 2.48 24.47
N ALA A 377 13.25 3.34 23.59
CA ALA A 377 11.99 4.07 23.79
C ALA A 377 10.80 3.12 24.08
N ARG A 378 10.86 1.87 23.60
CA ARG A 378 9.83 0.84 23.85
C ARG A 378 9.62 0.55 25.34
N MET A 379 10.64 0.76 26.18
CA MET A 379 10.57 0.43 27.61
C MET A 379 9.96 1.54 28.46
N TYR A 380 9.70 2.71 27.88
CA TYR A 380 9.01 3.79 28.59
C TYR A 380 7.51 3.60 28.56
N THR A 381 6.88 3.96 29.68
CA THR A 381 5.44 3.95 29.87
C THR A 381 4.80 5.24 29.36
N PRO A 382 3.49 5.25 29.02
CA PRO A 382 2.78 6.47 28.63
C PRO A 382 2.92 7.62 29.66
N THR A 383 2.95 7.28 30.95
CA THR A 383 3.13 8.24 32.04
C THR A 383 4.52 8.88 32.07
N GLU A 384 5.56 8.12 31.74
CA GLU A 384 6.92 8.67 31.65
C GLU A 384 7.08 9.54 30.40
N ILE A 385 6.50 9.11 29.28
CA ILE A 385 6.48 9.87 28.02
C ILE A 385 5.77 11.21 28.18
N ALA A 386 4.69 11.25 28.97
CA ALA A 386 3.98 12.50 29.26
C ALA A 386 4.87 13.56 29.94
N ASN A 387 5.98 13.16 30.56
CA ASN A 387 6.93 14.07 31.19
C ASN A 387 8.04 14.56 30.23
N TRP A 388 8.17 13.98 29.04
CA TRP A 388 9.22 14.33 28.08
C TRP A 388 9.02 15.73 27.51
N ASN A 389 10.09 16.43 27.14
CA ASN A 389 9.98 17.68 26.40
C ASN A 389 10.05 17.40 24.90
N ILE A 390 8.94 17.54 24.16
CA ILE A 390 8.84 17.22 22.73
C ILE A 390 8.35 18.46 21.99
N THR A 391 9.21 19.47 21.85
CA THR A 391 8.84 20.74 21.22
C THR A 391 8.99 20.68 19.70
N ALA A 392 10.07 20.07 19.19
CA ALA A 392 10.40 20.04 17.78
C ALA A 392 9.64 18.94 17.01
N ALA A 393 9.21 19.25 15.79
CA ALA A 393 8.52 18.31 14.91
C ALA A 393 9.46 17.16 14.49
N GLU A 394 10.75 17.43 14.36
CA GLU A 394 11.80 16.46 14.05
C GLU A 394 11.95 15.42 15.16
N THR A 395 11.86 15.86 16.43
CA THR A 395 11.88 14.96 17.59
C THR A 395 10.69 14.01 17.54
N LEU A 396 9.49 14.55 17.30
CA LEU A 396 8.29 13.74 17.15
C LEU A 396 8.43 12.75 15.98
N ALA A 397 8.91 13.21 14.82
CA ALA A 397 9.11 12.37 13.65
C ALA A 397 10.11 11.24 13.91
N ALA A 398 11.21 11.51 14.62
CA ALA A 398 12.22 10.52 14.98
C ALA A 398 11.66 9.47 15.95
N LEU A 399 10.90 9.88 16.97
CA LEU A 399 10.29 8.96 17.93
C LEU A 399 9.21 8.08 17.28
N LEU A 400 8.48 8.65 16.30
CA LEU A 400 7.52 7.92 15.49
C LEU A 400 8.16 7.12 14.37
N ALA A 401 9.46 7.25 14.09
CA ALA A 401 10.17 6.52 13.04
C ALA A 401 11.12 5.46 13.64
N GLY A 402 11.04 4.22 13.15
CA GLY A 402 12.13 3.25 13.37
C GLY A 402 12.03 2.39 14.62
N THR A 403 10.83 2.09 15.12
CA THR A 403 10.65 1.26 16.31
C THR A 403 9.32 0.50 16.31
N SER A 404 9.28 -0.69 16.92
CA SER A 404 8.09 -1.57 16.87
C SER A 404 6.92 -1.13 17.76
N TRP A 405 7.13 -0.21 18.70
CA TRP A 405 6.07 0.38 19.56
C TRP A 405 5.16 1.38 18.85
N GLN A 406 5.36 1.70 17.56
CA GLN A 406 4.38 2.46 16.76
C GLN A 406 2.96 1.84 16.77
N LYS A 407 2.86 0.54 17.12
CA LYS A 407 1.59 -0.18 17.29
C LYS A 407 0.96 -0.01 18.68
N ASP A 408 1.69 0.56 19.65
CA ASP A 408 1.24 0.84 21.02
C ASP A 408 0.53 2.20 21.05
N LEU A 409 -0.76 2.19 20.71
CA LEU A 409 -1.59 3.40 20.62
C LEU A 409 -1.57 4.27 21.89
N PRO A 410 -1.64 3.73 23.12
CA PRO A 410 -1.50 4.52 24.35
C PRO A 410 -0.20 5.34 24.41
N LYS A 411 0.92 4.74 24.00
CA LYS A 411 2.22 5.42 24.01
C LYS A 411 2.34 6.47 22.92
N VAL A 412 1.88 6.15 21.71
CA VAL A 412 1.82 7.13 20.61
C VAL A 412 0.91 8.30 20.98
N LYS A 413 -0.23 8.03 21.64
CA LYS A 413 -1.11 9.08 22.17
C LYS A 413 -0.39 9.99 23.16
N ALA A 414 0.38 9.45 24.10
CA ALA A 414 1.16 10.26 25.04
C ALA A 414 2.17 11.18 24.33
N LEU A 415 2.88 10.68 23.30
CA LEU A 415 3.79 11.48 22.48
C LEU A 415 3.09 12.64 21.78
N VAL A 416 1.99 12.33 21.09
CA VAL A 416 1.23 13.32 20.31
C VAL A 416 0.64 14.38 21.23
N THR A 417 0.00 13.98 22.32
CA THR A 417 -0.54 14.91 23.32
C THR A 417 0.56 15.82 23.86
N ARG A 418 1.72 15.26 24.22
CA ARG A 418 2.80 16.05 24.79
C ARG A 418 3.38 17.08 23.81
N HIS A 419 3.57 16.68 22.56
CA HIS A 419 4.02 17.62 21.52
C HIS A 419 3.03 18.75 21.27
N LEU A 420 1.73 18.44 21.26
CA LEU A 420 0.69 19.43 21.06
C LEU A 420 0.58 20.40 22.24
N GLU A 421 0.67 19.91 23.49
CA GLU A 421 0.69 20.77 24.68
C GLU A 421 1.87 21.75 24.67
N ALA A 422 3.06 21.28 24.26
CA ALA A 422 4.27 22.10 24.20
C ALA A 422 4.17 23.23 23.15
N ASN A 423 3.37 23.05 22.10
CA ASN A 423 3.22 23.98 20.98
C ASN A 423 1.86 24.71 20.97
N GLY A 424 1.19 24.82 22.12
CA GLY A 424 -0.08 25.56 22.24
C GLY A 424 -1.21 24.97 21.39
N HIS A 425 -1.18 23.64 21.18
CA HIS A 425 -2.12 22.86 20.38
C HIS A 425 -2.22 23.27 18.90
N GLN A 426 -1.18 23.93 18.36
CA GLN A 426 -1.14 24.26 16.94
C GLN A 426 -0.65 23.07 16.11
N LEU A 427 -1.31 22.85 14.98
CA LEU A 427 -0.99 21.81 14.00
C LEU A 427 -0.84 22.49 12.64
N ASP A 428 0.36 22.44 12.08
CA ASP A 428 0.65 22.83 10.71
C ASP A 428 0.64 21.60 9.78
N GLY A 429 0.80 21.81 8.47
CA GLY A 429 0.84 20.73 7.50
C GLY A 429 2.01 19.75 7.69
N ALA A 430 3.13 20.21 8.26
CA ALA A 430 4.31 19.38 8.47
C ALA A 430 4.09 18.38 9.61
N VAL A 431 3.61 18.85 10.75
CA VAL A 431 3.25 18.00 11.89
C VAL A 431 2.10 17.07 11.52
N LEU A 432 1.08 17.56 10.81
CA LEU A 432 -0.02 16.70 10.35
C LEU A 432 0.44 15.62 9.37
N THR A 433 1.43 15.92 8.51
CA THR A 433 2.09 14.93 7.64
C THR A 433 2.82 13.85 8.45
N ILE A 434 3.52 14.23 9.52
CA ILE A 434 4.19 13.29 10.44
C ILE A 434 3.14 12.40 11.12
N LEU A 435 2.03 12.99 11.55
CA LEU A 435 0.96 12.29 12.25
C LEU A 435 0.02 11.49 11.35
N ALA A 436 0.06 11.65 10.02
CA ALA A 436 -0.88 10.99 9.10
C ALA A 436 -1.02 9.46 9.31
N PRO A 437 0.06 8.68 9.54
CA PRO A 437 -0.04 7.25 9.85
C PRO A 437 -0.57 6.94 11.25
N HIS A 438 -0.55 7.93 12.15
CA HIS A 438 -0.85 7.84 13.57
C HIS A 438 -2.00 8.76 14.00
N ILE A 439 -2.82 9.23 13.05
CA ILE A 439 -3.84 10.28 13.29
C ILE A 439 -4.84 9.89 14.39
N CYS A 440 -5.07 8.59 14.58
CA CYS A 440 -5.96 8.03 15.60
C CYS A 440 -5.44 8.19 17.03
N ALA A 441 -4.17 8.57 17.21
CA ALA A 441 -3.61 8.93 18.51
C ALA A 441 -4.09 10.30 19.01
N MET A 442 -4.64 11.13 18.12
CA MET A 442 -5.20 12.43 18.49
C MET A 442 -6.53 12.30 19.22
N GLU A 443 -6.77 13.22 20.14
CA GLU A 443 -8.03 13.36 20.85
C GLU A 443 -9.09 14.05 20.00
N ASP A 444 -10.36 13.78 20.29
CA ASP A 444 -11.49 14.37 19.58
C ASP A 444 -11.45 15.91 19.55
N ALA A 445 -11.01 16.54 20.65
CA ALA A 445 -10.86 17.99 20.72
C ALA A 445 -9.77 18.50 19.76
N GLN A 446 -8.65 17.76 19.65
CA GLN A 446 -7.55 18.08 18.75
C GLN A 446 -7.97 17.89 17.28
N ILE A 447 -8.72 16.82 16.97
CA ILE A 447 -9.28 16.59 15.64
C ILE A 447 -10.26 17.71 15.27
N ARG A 448 -11.13 18.15 16.21
CA ARG A 448 -12.06 19.27 15.97
C ARG A 448 -11.34 20.61 15.72
N ALA A 449 -10.13 20.78 16.25
CA ALA A 449 -9.34 21.99 16.11
C ALA A 449 -8.46 22.02 14.84
N LEU A 450 -8.48 20.97 14.01
CA LEU A 450 -7.73 20.94 12.76
C LEU A 450 -8.18 22.07 11.83
N ARG A 451 -7.20 22.77 11.25
CA ARG A 451 -7.42 23.86 10.30
C ARG A 451 -7.43 23.34 8.86
N SER A 452 -8.25 23.95 8.01
CA SER A 452 -8.35 23.57 6.61
C SER A 452 -7.03 23.73 5.86
N GLU A 453 -6.23 24.74 6.20
CA GLU A 453 -4.92 25.01 5.60
C GLU A 453 -3.93 23.87 5.88
N ALA A 454 -3.81 23.45 7.15
CA ALA A 454 -2.94 22.35 7.55
C ALA A 454 -3.33 21.03 6.85
N ILE A 455 -4.64 20.76 6.71
CA ILE A 455 -5.16 19.60 5.97
C ILE A 455 -4.76 19.65 4.50
N ARG A 456 -4.84 20.83 3.86
CA ARG A 456 -4.46 21.03 2.45
C ARG A 456 -2.95 20.92 2.22
N GLU A 457 -2.13 21.28 3.21
CA GLU A 457 -0.67 21.19 3.16
C GLU A 457 -0.14 19.77 3.44
N THR A 458 -0.99 18.86 3.91
CA THR A 458 -0.58 17.51 4.27
C THR A 458 -0.20 16.70 3.02
N SER A 459 1.03 16.17 3.00
CA SER A 459 1.57 15.44 1.84
C SER A 459 1.38 13.92 1.91
N ARG A 460 0.85 13.39 3.01
CA ARG A 460 0.61 11.95 3.24
C ARG A 460 -0.87 11.66 3.51
N PRO A 461 -1.42 10.56 2.98
CA PRO A 461 -2.80 10.17 3.27
C PRO A 461 -2.95 9.78 4.74
N LEU A 462 -4.05 10.19 5.35
CA LEU A 462 -4.40 9.85 6.73
C LEU A 462 -4.75 8.35 6.85
N ASN A 463 -4.27 7.69 7.89
CA ASN A 463 -4.59 6.29 8.17
C ASN A 463 -5.59 6.18 9.32
N THR A 464 -6.85 5.85 9.01
CA THR A 464 -7.93 5.75 10.02
C THR A 464 -8.20 4.33 10.52
N SER A 465 -7.32 3.37 10.25
CA SER A 465 -7.56 1.95 10.59
C SER A 465 -7.79 1.69 12.08
N LEU A 466 -7.03 2.38 12.94
CA LEU A 466 -7.10 2.25 14.41
C LEU A 466 -8.07 3.23 15.07
N CYS A 467 -8.76 4.07 14.29
CA CYS A 467 -9.61 5.13 14.82
C CYS A 467 -10.96 4.56 15.28
N SER A 468 -11.48 5.10 16.38
CA SER A 468 -12.88 4.91 16.75
C SER A 468 -13.82 5.49 15.69
N GLN A 469 -15.05 5.01 15.63
CA GLN A 469 -16.04 5.53 14.68
C GLN A 469 -16.30 7.04 14.88
N GLN A 470 -16.26 7.52 16.12
CA GLN A 470 -16.39 8.94 16.44
C GLN A 470 -15.25 9.77 15.84
N GLN A 471 -13.99 9.34 16.00
CA GLN A 471 -12.85 10.01 15.39
C GLN A 471 -12.92 9.99 13.86
N LYS A 472 -13.32 8.86 13.25
CA LYS A 472 -13.54 8.77 11.79
C LYS A 472 -14.55 9.83 11.31
N ASN A 473 -15.68 9.97 12.00
CA ASN A 473 -16.71 10.95 11.67
C ASN A 473 -16.17 12.40 11.78
N LEU A 474 -15.39 12.70 12.83
CA LEU A 474 -14.78 14.01 13.02
C LEU A 474 -13.75 14.32 11.92
N LEU A 475 -12.86 13.38 11.60
CA LEU A 475 -11.87 13.51 10.54
C LEU A 475 -12.53 13.71 9.17
N TYR A 476 -13.57 12.94 8.88
CA TYR A 476 -14.35 13.12 7.65
C TYR A 476 -14.95 14.52 7.57
N GLY A 477 -15.55 15.02 8.65
CA GLY A 477 -16.11 16.37 8.71
C GLY A 477 -15.07 17.46 8.43
N GLN A 478 -13.87 17.32 9.01
CA GLN A 478 -12.76 18.26 8.80
C GLN A 478 -12.23 18.25 7.37
N LEU A 479 -11.98 17.08 6.79
CA LEU A 479 -11.50 16.98 5.42
C LEU A 479 -12.56 17.46 4.42
N ARG A 480 -13.84 17.17 4.68
CA ARG A 480 -14.95 17.65 3.87
C ARG A 480 -15.01 19.18 3.84
N ALA A 481 -14.88 19.83 5.01
CA ALA A 481 -14.83 21.28 5.10
C ALA A 481 -13.58 21.85 4.39
N ALA A 482 -12.42 21.21 4.57
CA ALA A 482 -11.19 21.64 3.94
C ALA A 482 -11.24 21.60 2.41
N TYR A 483 -11.99 20.67 1.80
CA TYR A 483 -12.03 20.50 0.35
C TYR A 483 -13.37 20.88 -0.30
N GLU A 484 -14.20 21.67 0.37
CA GLU A 484 -15.55 22.03 -0.10
C GLU A 484 -15.57 22.61 -1.53
N GLU A 485 -14.57 23.40 -1.90
CA GLU A 485 -14.44 24.00 -3.25
C GLU A 485 -14.32 22.96 -4.38
N ASN A 486 -13.89 21.73 -4.07
CA ASN A 486 -13.66 20.68 -5.06
C ASN A 486 -14.92 19.88 -5.40
N GLN A 487 -16.08 20.19 -4.80
CA GLN A 487 -17.35 19.48 -5.06
C GLN A 487 -17.77 19.46 -6.53
N ASN A 488 -17.34 20.44 -7.33
CA ASN A 488 -17.61 20.52 -8.76
C ASN A 488 -16.84 19.46 -9.59
N ALA A 489 -15.86 18.79 -8.99
CA ALA A 489 -15.09 17.69 -9.59
C ALA A 489 -15.24 16.41 -8.74
N PRO A 490 -16.35 15.66 -8.90
CA PRO A 490 -16.74 14.58 -7.98
C PRO A 490 -15.68 13.50 -7.76
N ASP A 491 -14.97 13.09 -8.81
CA ASP A 491 -13.91 12.07 -8.74
C ASP A 491 -12.67 12.56 -7.98
N ALA A 492 -12.24 13.81 -8.22
CA ALA A 492 -11.14 14.42 -7.47
C ALA A 492 -11.51 14.63 -6.00
N TYR A 493 -12.74 15.08 -5.75
CA TYR A 493 -13.28 15.27 -4.41
C TYR A 493 -13.35 13.96 -3.62
N TYR A 494 -13.87 12.90 -4.24
CA TYR A 494 -13.87 11.56 -3.66
C TYR A 494 -12.45 11.08 -3.30
N ARG A 495 -11.47 11.25 -4.21
CA ARG A 495 -10.08 10.84 -3.95
C ARG A 495 -9.46 11.54 -2.75
N LEU A 496 -9.77 12.82 -2.53
CA LEU A 496 -9.31 13.57 -1.37
C LEU A 496 -9.93 13.08 -0.06
N LEU A 497 -11.19 12.63 -0.10
CA LEU A 497 -11.93 12.16 1.07
C LEU A 497 -11.81 10.65 1.34
N ARG A 498 -11.34 9.87 0.36
CA ARG A 498 -11.18 8.41 0.45
C ARG A 498 -10.44 7.96 1.72
N PRO A 499 -9.33 8.58 2.17
CA PRO A 499 -8.62 8.13 3.37
C PRO A 499 -9.44 8.15 4.66
N VAL A 500 -10.50 8.96 4.72
CA VAL A 500 -11.38 9.14 5.89
C VAL A 500 -12.82 8.73 5.62
N ILE A 501 -13.09 8.04 4.49
CA ILE A 501 -14.43 7.71 4.02
C ILE A 501 -15.22 6.84 5.01
N GLY A 502 -14.53 6.13 5.91
CA GLY A 502 -15.15 5.40 7.01
C GLY A 502 -15.99 6.27 7.97
N GLY A 503 -15.80 7.59 7.95
CA GLY A 503 -16.62 8.57 8.68
C GLY A 503 -17.73 9.24 7.86
N ALA A 504 -17.89 8.87 6.59
CA ALA A 504 -18.83 9.53 5.70
C ALA A 504 -20.30 9.31 6.13
N PRO A 505 -21.13 10.35 6.16
CA PRO A 505 -22.57 10.17 6.35
C PRO A 505 -23.20 9.58 5.07
N ALA A 506 -24.36 8.93 5.24
CA ALA A 506 -25.08 8.33 4.13
C ALA A 506 -25.41 9.33 3.01
N THR A 507 -25.67 10.60 3.35
CA THR A 507 -25.93 11.65 2.36
C THR A 507 -24.79 11.84 1.37
N ASP A 508 -23.55 11.73 1.85
CA ASP A 508 -22.37 11.97 1.04
C ASP A 508 -22.02 10.71 0.24
N LEU A 509 -22.23 9.52 0.82
CA LEU A 509 -22.14 8.25 0.09
C LEU A 509 -23.14 8.18 -1.07
N ILE A 510 -24.37 8.67 -0.89
CA ILE A 510 -25.38 8.76 -1.96
C ILE A 510 -24.93 9.74 -3.05
N ARG A 511 -24.34 10.88 -2.68
CA ARG A 511 -23.76 11.83 -3.65
C ARG A 511 -22.61 11.21 -4.42
N PHE A 512 -21.73 10.48 -3.75
CA PHE A 512 -20.66 9.75 -4.41
C PHE A 512 -21.23 8.74 -5.40
N ALA A 513 -22.25 7.96 -5.05
CA ALA A 513 -22.90 7.04 -5.98
C ALA A 513 -23.32 7.73 -7.31
N SER A 514 -23.79 8.98 -7.25
CA SER A 514 -24.18 9.75 -8.43
C SER A 514 -23.02 10.38 -9.24
N GLY A 515 -21.80 10.42 -8.71
CA GLY A 515 -20.67 11.22 -9.21
C GLY A 515 -19.43 10.45 -9.69
N TYR A 516 -19.50 9.11 -9.81
CA TYR A 516 -18.48 8.20 -10.38
C TYR A 516 -17.31 7.62 -9.53
N PRO A 517 -17.50 7.09 -8.31
CA PRO A 517 -16.58 6.14 -7.72
C PRO A 517 -17.04 4.71 -8.00
N VAL A 518 -16.21 3.94 -8.67
CA VAL A 518 -16.19 2.48 -8.49
C VAL A 518 -15.26 2.21 -7.32
N MET A 519 -15.84 2.28 -6.13
CA MET A 519 -15.22 2.00 -4.85
C MET A 519 -14.71 0.56 -4.82
N ASP A 520 -13.46 0.36 -4.44
CA ASP A 520 -12.93 -0.97 -4.18
C ASP A 520 -13.56 -1.57 -2.91
N VAL A 521 -13.53 -2.90 -2.83
CA VAL A 521 -14.20 -3.64 -1.76
C VAL A 521 -13.61 -3.28 -0.39
N ASP A 522 -12.29 -3.10 -0.28
CA ASP A 522 -11.64 -2.72 0.98
C ASP A 522 -12.10 -1.33 1.46
N THR A 523 -12.30 -0.40 0.53
CA THR A 523 -12.84 0.92 0.84
C THR A 523 -14.31 0.83 1.28
N PHE A 524 -15.10 -0.07 0.68
CA PHE A 524 -16.49 -0.29 1.06
C PHE A 524 -16.63 -0.94 2.44
N THR A 525 -15.84 -1.97 2.75
CA THR A 525 -15.85 -2.63 4.07
C THR A 525 -15.26 -1.74 5.18
N ALA A 526 -14.52 -0.69 4.83
CA ALA A 526 -14.08 0.33 5.77
C ALA A 526 -15.15 1.39 6.14
N LEU A 527 -16.32 1.38 5.49
CA LEU A 527 -17.42 2.30 5.75
C LEU A 527 -18.04 2.13 7.15
N ASN A 528 -18.74 3.15 7.62
CA ASN A 528 -19.59 3.04 8.80
C ASN A 528 -20.81 2.15 8.48
N PRO A 529 -21.03 1.01 9.17
CA PRO A 529 -22.19 0.15 8.96
C PRO A 529 -23.53 0.90 9.06
N GLU A 530 -23.62 1.89 9.97
CA GLU A 530 -24.82 2.69 10.18
C GLU A 530 -25.14 3.65 9.03
N ALA A 531 -24.12 4.07 8.29
CA ALA A 531 -24.29 4.87 7.08
C ALA A 531 -24.56 3.97 5.87
N ALA A 532 -23.80 2.88 5.74
CA ALA A 532 -23.92 1.95 4.62
C ALA A 532 -25.32 1.32 4.53
N LYS A 533 -25.93 0.93 5.65
CA LYS A 533 -27.28 0.33 5.67
C LYS A 533 -28.39 1.23 5.11
N LYS A 534 -28.14 2.54 4.98
CA LYS A 534 -29.09 3.52 4.42
C LYS A 534 -28.99 3.65 2.90
N LEU A 535 -28.01 2.98 2.27
CA LEU A 535 -27.81 2.99 0.83
C LEU A 535 -28.83 2.09 0.14
N SER A 536 -29.53 2.60 -0.87
CA SER A 536 -30.41 1.78 -1.70
C SER A 536 -29.62 0.76 -2.54
N THR A 537 -30.32 -0.23 -3.10
CA THR A 537 -29.74 -1.18 -4.06
C THR A 537 -29.07 -0.47 -5.25
N GLN A 538 -29.70 0.59 -5.76
CA GLN A 538 -29.14 1.40 -6.84
C GLN A 538 -27.86 2.13 -6.39
N ASN A 539 -27.83 2.70 -5.18
CA ASN A 539 -26.61 3.33 -4.66
C ASN A 539 -25.46 2.33 -4.50
N LEU A 540 -25.75 1.12 -4.02
CA LEU A 540 -24.73 0.08 -3.87
C LEU A 540 -24.16 -0.33 -5.24
N LYS A 541 -25.04 -0.50 -6.24
CA LYS A 541 -24.66 -0.79 -7.62
C LYS A 541 -23.80 0.32 -8.21
N ASP A 542 -24.16 1.58 -7.99
CA ASP A 542 -23.43 2.72 -8.54
C ASP A 542 -22.08 2.95 -7.84
N LEU A 543 -21.99 2.67 -6.53
CA LEU A 543 -20.74 2.77 -5.76
C LEU A 543 -19.75 1.64 -6.06
N LEU A 544 -20.22 0.40 -6.20
CA LEU A 544 -19.31 -0.75 -6.38
C LEU A 544 -19.14 -1.15 -7.84
N GLY A 545 -20.11 -0.88 -8.70
CA GLY A 545 -20.09 -1.24 -10.11
C GLY A 545 -19.67 -2.69 -10.32
N ALA A 546 -18.58 -2.89 -11.05
CA ALA A 546 -18.02 -4.21 -11.32
C ALA A 546 -17.58 -4.97 -10.05
N ASN A 547 -17.27 -4.26 -8.95
CA ASN A 547 -16.82 -4.87 -7.70
C ASN A 547 -17.94 -5.52 -6.88
N LEU A 548 -19.20 -5.24 -7.21
CA LEU A 548 -20.37 -5.69 -6.44
C LEU A 548 -20.41 -7.21 -6.18
N PRO A 549 -20.13 -8.11 -7.16
CA PRO A 549 -20.23 -9.55 -6.93
C PRO A 549 -19.27 -10.09 -5.86
N GLU A 550 -18.19 -9.36 -5.54
CA GLU A 550 -17.21 -9.79 -4.53
C GLU A 550 -17.78 -9.76 -3.10
N LEU A 551 -18.87 -9.01 -2.87
CA LEU A 551 -19.54 -8.98 -1.56
C LEU A 551 -20.06 -10.36 -1.14
N ASN A 552 -20.32 -11.28 -2.10
CA ASN A 552 -20.72 -12.65 -1.80
C ASN A 552 -19.67 -13.43 -0.99
N ASN A 553 -18.39 -13.05 -1.10
CA ASN A 553 -17.30 -13.67 -0.36
C ASN A 553 -17.09 -13.03 1.03
N LEU A 554 -17.88 -12.01 1.38
CA LEU A 554 -17.73 -11.18 2.57
C LEU A 554 -19.04 -11.09 3.37
N ALA A 555 -19.84 -12.15 3.36
CA ALA A 555 -21.14 -12.18 4.03
C ALA A 555 -21.06 -11.89 5.55
N ASP A 556 -19.94 -12.21 6.19
CA ASP A 556 -19.70 -11.97 7.61
C ASP A 556 -19.11 -10.59 7.92
N ASP A 557 -18.73 -9.81 6.90
CA ASP A 557 -18.23 -8.45 7.09
C ASP A 557 -19.32 -7.55 7.70
N PRO A 558 -19.02 -6.75 8.74
CA PRO A 558 -20.03 -5.97 9.45
C PRO A 558 -20.77 -4.96 8.56
N VAL A 559 -20.12 -4.38 7.55
CA VAL A 559 -20.76 -3.43 6.63
C VAL A 559 -21.69 -4.15 5.67
N VAL A 560 -21.20 -5.24 5.06
CA VAL A 560 -21.97 -6.07 4.13
C VAL A 560 -23.20 -6.66 4.80
N LYS A 561 -23.01 -7.22 6.01
CA LYS A 561 -24.07 -7.78 6.83
C LYS A 561 -25.09 -6.72 7.24
N ALA A 562 -24.64 -5.55 7.71
CA ALA A 562 -25.55 -4.47 8.09
C ALA A 562 -26.40 -3.99 6.91
N TRP A 563 -25.80 -3.90 5.71
CA TRP A 563 -26.54 -3.55 4.50
C TRP A 563 -27.57 -4.62 4.14
N ALA A 564 -27.17 -5.90 4.07
CA ALA A 564 -28.08 -7.00 3.73
C ALA A 564 -29.25 -7.11 4.73
N GLN A 565 -28.98 -6.92 6.03
CA GLN A 565 -30.00 -6.95 7.08
C GLN A 565 -31.02 -5.81 7.00
N ALA A 566 -30.65 -4.68 6.38
CA ALA A 566 -31.53 -3.54 6.21
C ALA A 566 -32.40 -3.60 4.94
N HIS A 567 -32.24 -4.65 4.12
CA HIS A 567 -32.93 -4.81 2.84
C HIS A 567 -33.74 -6.11 2.80
N ARG A 568 -34.61 -6.21 1.79
CA ARG A 568 -35.43 -7.40 1.50
C ARG A 568 -34.66 -8.42 0.67
N GLN A 569 -35.06 -9.69 0.73
CA GLN A 569 -34.38 -10.74 -0.02
C GLN A 569 -34.49 -10.52 -1.54
N SER A 570 -35.64 -10.06 -2.03
CA SER A 570 -35.82 -9.67 -3.45
C SER A 570 -34.86 -8.54 -3.88
N GLU A 571 -34.64 -7.55 -3.02
CA GLU A 571 -33.73 -6.42 -3.28
C GLU A 571 -32.27 -6.87 -3.34
N VAL A 572 -31.84 -7.70 -2.38
CA VAL A 572 -30.48 -8.27 -2.36
C VAL A 572 -30.25 -9.16 -3.59
N ASN A 573 -31.20 -10.04 -3.90
CA ASN A 573 -31.11 -10.95 -5.05
C ASN A 573 -31.10 -10.19 -6.39
N SER A 574 -31.78 -9.04 -6.48
CA SER A 574 -31.80 -8.20 -7.70
C SER A 574 -30.41 -7.70 -8.11
N LEU A 575 -29.47 -7.66 -7.17
CA LEU A 575 -28.07 -7.29 -7.40
C LEU A 575 -27.18 -8.49 -7.75
N GLY A 576 -27.73 -9.71 -7.80
CA GLY A 576 -26.94 -10.94 -7.97
C GLY A 576 -26.14 -11.32 -6.72
N LEU A 577 -26.55 -10.81 -5.55
CA LEU A 577 -25.95 -11.15 -4.26
C LEU A 577 -26.67 -12.35 -3.63
N HIS A 578 -25.90 -13.29 -3.11
CA HIS A 578 -26.35 -14.50 -2.41
C HIS A 578 -26.22 -14.32 -0.89
N LEU A 579 -26.58 -13.14 -0.40
CA LEU A 579 -26.54 -12.78 1.02
C LEU A 579 -27.90 -13.01 1.68
N VAL A 580 -27.89 -13.35 2.96
CA VAL A 580 -29.12 -13.48 3.75
C VAL A 580 -29.64 -12.09 4.12
N ALA A 581 -30.81 -11.74 3.62
CA ALA A 581 -31.45 -10.47 3.91
C ALA A 581 -32.16 -10.48 5.28
N GLY A 582 -32.36 -9.30 5.87
CA GLY A 582 -32.98 -9.16 7.20
C GLY A 582 -34.47 -8.82 7.17
N LEU A 583 -34.96 -8.22 6.09
CA LEU A 583 -36.37 -7.84 5.97
C LEU A 583 -37.17 -8.88 5.16
N PRO A 584 -38.40 -9.22 5.59
CA PRO A 584 -39.27 -10.08 4.80
C PRO A 584 -39.68 -9.38 3.50
N ASP A 585 -39.77 -10.15 2.42
CA ASP A 585 -40.39 -9.69 1.19
C ASP A 585 -41.87 -9.36 1.45
N GLN A 586 -42.37 -8.31 0.80
CA GLN A 586 -43.80 -8.03 0.87
C GLN A 586 -44.56 -9.14 0.13
N PRO A 587 -45.67 -9.65 0.70
CA PRO A 587 -46.51 -10.58 -0.03
C PRO A 587 -47.01 -9.91 -1.32
N PRO A 588 -47.13 -10.66 -2.42
CA PRO A 588 -47.59 -10.11 -3.68
C PRO A 588 -48.94 -9.39 -3.51
N ASN A 589 -49.06 -8.19 -4.08
CA ASN A 589 -50.30 -7.41 -4.06
C ASN A 589 -51.45 -8.29 -4.60
N GLY A 590 -52.42 -8.60 -3.74
CA GLY A 590 -53.57 -9.44 -4.10
C GLY A 590 -54.13 -10.35 -3.00
N ILE A 591 -53.51 -10.44 -1.81
CA ILE A 591 -54.08 -11.22 -0.71
C ILE A 591 -55.19 -10.41 -0.01
N ILE A 592 -56.44 -10.73 -0.31
CA ILE A 592 -57.59 -10.34 0.51
C ILE A 592 -57.48 -11.13 1.83
N ASN A 593 -57.25 -10.42 2.94
CA ASN A 593 -57.29 -11.03 4.25
C ASN A 593 -58.76 -11.26 4.63
N ILE A 594 -59.26 -12.49 4.49
CA ILE A 594 -60.61 -12.86 4.94
C ILE A 594 -60.53 -13.09 6.47
N PRO A 595 -61.12 -12.23 7.32
CA PRO A 595 -61.14 -12.48 8.75
C PRO A 595 -62.29 -13.44 9.06
N GLY A 596 -61.95 -14.65 9.52
CA GLY A 596 -62.87 -15.51 10.24
C GLY A 596 -63.14 -16.85 9.59
N GLY A 597 -62.32 -17.85 9.94
CA GLY A 597 -62.63 -19.27 9.81
C GLY A 597 -62.11 -20.00 11.04
N LYS A 598 -63.02 -20.40 11.92
CA LYS A 598 -62.73 -21.09 13.20
C LYS A 598 -61.83 -22.32 13.01
N ARG A 599 -60.97 -22.53 14.01
CA ARG A 599 -60.20 -23.77 14.24
C ARG A 599 -61.06 -25.01 13.96
N ILE A 600 -60.57 -25.88 13.10
CA ILE A 600 -60.91 -27.30 13.13
C ILE A 600 -59.62 -28.03 13.45
N HIS A 601 -59.57 -28.62 14.65
CA HIS A 601 -58.54 -29.59 15.03
C HIS A 601 -58.77 -30.85 14.22
N TYR A 602 -57.76 -31.31 13.48
CA TYR A 602 -57.59 -32.72 13.18
C TYR A 602 -56.15 -33.10 13.51
N ASN A 603 -56.03 -33.87 14.59
CA ASN A 603 -54.90 -34.74 14.84
C ASN A 603 -54.88 -35.85 13.78
N GLU A 604 -53.71 -36.48 13.66
CA GLU A 604 -53.41 -37.73 12.95
C GLU A 604 -52.86 -37.59 11.52
N CYS A 605 -51.53 -37.73 11.42
CA CYS A 605 -50.88 -38.22 10.21
C CYS A 605 -51.12 -39.73 10.07
N PRO A 606 -51.24 -40.21 8.83
CA PRO A 606 -50.53 -41.43 8.44
C PRO A 606 -49.66 -41.21 7.20
N PRO A 607 -48.60 -42.03 7.00
CA PRO A 607 -47.55 -41.74 6.04
C PRO A 607 -47.74 -42.43 4.68
N SER A 608 -47.04 -41.85 3.70
CA SER A 608 -46.43 -42.46 2.51
C SER A 608 -47.30 -42.69 1.25
N TRP A 609 -46.57 -42.75 0.14
CA TRP A 609 -46.89 -43.19 -1.23
C TRP A 609 -47.19 -42.09 -2.27
N GLY A 610 -46.34 -42.06 -3.32
CA GLY A 610 -46.81 -41.90 -4.70
C GLY A 610 -46.31 -40.67 -5.44
N SER A 611 -45.39 -40.90 -6.36
CA SER A 611 -44.93 -39.99 -7.42
C SER A 611 -46.08 -39.37 -8.23
N GLY A 612 -45.93 -38.12 -8.69
CA GLY A 612 -46.84 -37.53 -9.68
C GLY A 612 -46.56 -36.05 -9.97
N SER A 613 -45.74 -35.79 -10.99
CA SER A 613 -45.51 -34.45 -11.53
C SER A 613 -46.81 -33.83 -12.09
N PHE A 614 -47.06 -32.55 -11.81
CA PHE A 614 -47.98 -31.72 -12.62
C PHE A 614 -47.28 -30.41 -12.99
N TRP A 615 -46.95 -30.28 -14.27
CA TRP A 615 -46.60 -29.01 -14.90
C TRP A 615 -47.90 -28.36 -15.39
N VAL A 616 -48.15 -27.10 -15.04
CA VAL A 616 -49.22 -26.30 -15.63
C VAL A 616 -48.58 -25.20 -16.46
N TRP A 617 -48.81 -25.27 -17.77
CA TRP A 617 -48.44 -24.29 -18.78
C TRP A 617 -49.58 -23.27 -18.92
N PHE A 618 -49.30 -21.97 -18.87
CA PHE A 618 -50.26 -20.90 -19.18
C PHE A 618 -49.90 -20.27 -20.53
N PRO A 619 -50.82 -20.20 -21.52
CA PRO A 619 -50.62 -19.41 -22.72
C PRO A 619 -51.12 -17.96 -22.51
N PRO A 620 -50.62 -16.98 -23.29
CA PRO A 620 -50.98 -15.57 -23.14
C PRO A 620 -52.35 -15.26 -23.79
N PRO A 621 -53.07 -14.23 -23.32
CA PRO A 621 -54.44 -13.96 -23.74
C PRO A 621 -54.49 -13.15 -25.04
N GLY A 622 -55.39 -13.56 -25.94
CA GLY A 622 -56.02 -12.65 -26.91
C GLY A 622 -55.99 -13.10 -28.36
N SER A 623 -56.95 -13.95 -28.77
CA SER A 623 -57.69 -13.77 -30.04
C SER A 623 -58.90 -14.70 -30.06
N THR A 624 -60.09 -14.12 -30.14
CA THR A 624 -61.37 -14.78 -30.44
C THR A 624 -61.35 -15.45 -31.81
N LEU A 625 -61.75 -16.72 -31.90
CA LEU A 625 -62.05 -17.40 -33.15
C LEU A 625 -63.55 -17.75 -33.20
N GLN A 626 -64.23 -17.15 -34.17
CA GLN A 626 -65.54 -17.58 -34.67
C GLN A 626 -65.40 -18.94 -35.38
N SER A 627 -66.42 -19.77 -35.19
CA SER A 627 -66.61 -21.10 -35.74
C SER A 627 -66.82 -21.12 -37.26
N SER A 628 -66.09 -21.98 -37.96
CA SER A 628 -66.61 -23.00 -38.90
C SER A 628 -65.47 -23.94 -39.30
#